data_AF-X0S2A2-F1
#
_entry.id   AF-X0S2A2-F1
#
_cell.length_a   1.000
_cell.length_b   1.000
_cell.length_c   1.000
_cell.angle_alpha   90.00
_cell.angle_beta   90.00
_cell.angle_gamma   90.00
#
_symmetry.space_group_name_H-M   'P 1'
#
loop_
_entity.id
_entity.type
_entity.pdbx_description
1 polymer ?
#
loop_
_entity_poly.entity_id
_entity_poly.type
_entity_poly.pdbx_seq_one_letter_code
_entity_poly.pdbx_strand_id
1 'polypeptide(L)'
;MTKIKKLLLITLSMLLLVSMSVLAQTSDTSFSGSINEVIATIDKNNLDEIEKEGLFLMREEEKLARDIYLNLYEKWDLKTFYNIAQSEKTHMEAIKLLLDRYDLKDPIGKDIIGV
;
A
#
# COMPACT_ATOMS: atom_id res chain seq x y z
N MET A 1 20.03 16.16 -8.79
CA MET A 1 18.65 16.56 -8.44
C MET A 1 17.73 15.32 -8.29
N THR A 2 18.25 14.23 -7.71
CA THR A 2 17.87 12.85 -8.12
C THR A 2 17.59 11.89 -6.97
N LYS A 3 18.21 12.04 -5.80
CA LYS A 3 17.92 11.19 -4.62
C LYS A 3 16.94 11.85 -3.65
N ILE A 4 17.10 13.15 -3.42
CA ILE A 4 16.21 13.95 -2.57
C ILE A 4 14.79 14.00 -3.14
N LYS A 5 14.62 14.07 -4.48
CA LYS A 5 13.30 14.06 -5.11
C LYS A 5 12.60 12.69 -5.05
N LYS A 6 13.34 11.59 -5.19
CA LYS A 6 12.83 10.21 -5.04
C LYS A 6 12.41 9.93 -3.58
N LEU A 7 13.27 10.27 -2.63
CA LEU A 7 12.99 10.16 -1.19
C LEU A 7 11.79 11.03 -0.80
N LEU A 8 11.70 12.25 -1.34
CA LEU A 8 10.57 13.15 -1.12
C LEU A 8 9.27 12.64 -1.77
N LEU A 9 9.33 11.89 -2.88
CA LEU A 9 8.15 11.26 -3.47
C LEU A 9 7.62 10.10 -2.61
N ILE A 10 8.53 9.25 -2.12
CA ILE A 10 8.21 8.11 -1.25
C ILE A 10 7.65 8.62 0.08
N THR A 11 8.30 9.61 0.71
CA THR A 11 7.83 10.18 1.98
C THR A 11 6.58 11.03 1.83
N LEU A 12 6.38 11.72 0.69
CA LEU A 12 5.13 12.46 0.42
C LEU A 12 3.95 11.52 0.16
N SER A 13 4.18 10.33 -0.42
CA SER A 13 3.15 9.28 -0.52
C SER A 13 2.77 8.73 0.86
N MET A 14 3.76 8.54 1.75
CA MET A 14 3.55 8.17 3.16
C MET A 14 2.84 9.27 3.96
N LEU A 15 3.14 10.54 3.69
CA LEU A 15 2.54 11.69 4.37
C LEU A 15 1.07 11.93 3.94
N LEU A 16 0.72 11.63 2.69
CA LEU A 16 -0.66 11.70 2.21
C LEU A 16 -1.55 10.67 2.93
N LEU A 17 -1.01 9.49 3.25
CA LEU A 17 -1.72 8.40 3.95
C LEU A 17 -2.08 8.75 5.40
N VAL A 18 -1.29 9.62 6.08
CA VAL A 18 -1.57 10.07 7.46
C VAL A 18 -2.77 11.03 7.53
N SER A 19 -3.12 11.72 6.45
CA SER A 19 -4.17 12.76 6.46
C SER A 19 -5.61 12.24 6.37
N MET A 20 -5.81 10.95 6.08
CA MET A 20 -7.12 10.38 5.80
C MET A 20 -7.82 9.79 7.04
N SER A 21 -7.73 10.45 8.19
CA SER A 21 -8.45 10.07 9.41
C SER A 21 -9.48 11.12 9.88
N VAL A 22 -9.70 12.20 9.11
CA VAL A 22 -10.57 13.32 9.54
C VAL A 22 -11.88 13.47 8.77
N LEU A 23 -12.16 12.73 7.69
CA LEU A 23 -13.45 12.90 7.00
C LEU A 23 -14.13 11.57 6.67
N ALA A 24 -14.89 11.06 7.64
CA ALA A 24 -15.98 10.16 7.36
C ALA A 24 -17.12 10.94 6.70
N GLN A 25 -17.11 11.07 5.36
CA GLN A 25 -18.32 11.43 4.60
C GLN A 25 -18.24 10.97 3.14
N THR A 26 -19.04 9.95 2.84
CA THR A 26 -19.67 9.59 1.55
C THR A 26 -19.09 10.19 0.26
N SER A 27 -18.41 9.36 -0.54
CA SER A 27 -18.58 9.31 -2.00
C SER A 27 -17.81 8.12 -2.57
N ASP A 28 -18.54 7.17 -3.17
CA ASP A 28 -18.06 6.08 -4.03
C ASP A 28 -17.42 6.60 -5.32
N THR A 29 -16.37 7.40 -5.20
CA THR A 29 -15.65 7.98 -6.35
C THR A 29 -14.16 7.63 -6.29
N SER A 30 -13.84 6.44 -6.78
CA SER A 30 -12.63 6.10 -7.54
C SER A 30 -11.31 6.82 -7.16
N PHE A 31 -10.88 6.72 -5.91
CA PHE A 31 -9.49 7.08 -5.53
C PHE A 31 -8.47 6.25 -6.34
N SER A 32 -8.80 4.99 -6.61
CA SER A 32 -7.99 4.07 -7.44
C SER A 32 -7.87 4.53 -8.90
N GLY A 33 -8.95 5.07 -9.50
CA GLY A 33 -8.91 5.59 -10.88
C GLY A 33 -8.00 6.81 -11.02
N SER A 34 -8.06 7.73 -10.06
CA SER A 34 -7.23 8.94 -10.03
C SER A 34 -5.74 8.63 -9.87
N ILE A 35 -5.39 7.64 -9.05
CA ILE A 35 -3.99 7.23 -8.87
C ILE A 35 -3.42 6.60 -10.14
N ASN A 36 -4.16 5.73 -10.82
CA ASN A 36 -3.69 5.09 -12.06
C ASN A 36 -3.36 6.12 -13.15
N GLU A 37 -4.19 7.15 -13.30
CA GLU A 37 -3.96 8.25 -14.24
C GLU A 37 -2.72 9.07 -13.86
N VAL A 38 -2.57 9.45 -12.58
CA VAL A 38 -1.39 10.17 -12.10
C VAL A 38 -0.12 9.34 -12.30
N ILE A 39 -0.16 8.06 -11.98
CA ILE A 39 0.95 7.13 -12.15
C ILE A 39 1.35 7.01 -13.63
N ALA A 40 0.39 7.00 -14.56
CA ALA A 40 0.69 7.00 -16.00
C ALA A 40 1.46 8.25 -16.47
N THR A 41 1.32 9.39 -15.78
CA THR A 41 2.05 10.64 -16.11
C THR A 41 3.47 10.71 -15.55
N ILE A 42 3.84 9.80 -14.63
CA ILE A 42 5.19 9.73 -14.05
C ILE A 42 6.06 8.88 -14.97
N ASP A 43 7.29 9.31 -15.27
CA ASP A 43 8.24 8.51 -16.04
C ASP A 43 8.54 7.17 -15.34
N LYS A 44 8.32 6.07 -16.07
CA LYS A 44 8.66 4.70 -15.63
C LYS A 44 10.17 4.49 -15.75
N ASN A 45 10.92 5.01 -14.79
CA ASN A 45 12.35 4.72 -14.65
C ASN A 45 12.56 3.28 -14.18
N ASN A 46 13.61 2.62 -14.67
CA ASN A 46 13.96 1.27 -14.23
C ASN A 46 14.26 1.24 -12.72
N LEU A 47 13.76 0.20 -12.06
CA LEU A 47 14.11 -0.11 -10.68
C LEU A 47 15.44 -0.87 -10.64
N ASP A 48 16.28 -0.53 -9.67
CA ASP A 48 17.41 -1.39 -9.30
C ASP A 48 16.95 -2.60 -8.47
N GLU A 49 17.83 -3.58 -8.26
CA GLU A 49 17.46 -4.81 -7.54
C GLU A 49 17.09 -4.57 -6.08
N ILE A 50 17.70 -3.57 -5.43
CA ILE A 50 17.39 -3.21 -4.04
C ILE A 50 15.98 -2.60 -3.96
N GLU A 51 15.62 -1.73 -4.92
CA GLU A 51 14.29 -1.16 -5.03
C GLU A 51 13.22 -2.25 -5.28
N LYS A 52 13.52 -3.27 -6.08
CA LYS A 52 12.61 -4.42 -6.30
C LYS A 52 12.44 -5.27 -5.05
N GLU A 53 13.54 -5.66 -4.41
CA GLU A 53 13.52 -6.43 -3.16
C GLU A 53 12.75 -5.68 -2.05
N GLY A 54 12.93 -4.36 -1.98
CA GLY A 54 12.18 -3.51 -1.07
C GLY A 54 10.66 -3.56 -1.34
N LEU A 55 10.22 -3.53 -2.60
CA LEU A 55 8.80 -3.65 -2.92
C LEU A 55 8.23 -5.02 -2.53
N PHE A 56 8.99 -6.09 -2.71
CA PHE A 56 8.55 -7.43 -2.28
C PHE A 56 8.43 -7.51 -0.77
N LEU A 57 9.42 -7.02 -0.03
CA LEU A 57 9.40 -7.00 1.42
C LEU A 57 8.21 -6.18 1.95
N MET A 58 8.03 -4.96 1.45
CA MET A 58 6.89 -4.11 1.85
C MET A 58 5.55 -4.79 1.55
N ARG A 59 5.41 -5.46 0.40
CA ARG A 59 4.19 -6.18 0.03
C ARG A 59 3.85 -7.25 1.08
N GLU A 60 4.85 -8.01 1.54
CA GLU A 60 4.68 -9.05 2.56
C GLU A 60 4.47 -8.47 3.98
N GLU A 61 5.18 -7.39 4.34
CA GLU A 61 5.03 -6.71 5.62
C GLU A 61 3.63 -6.13 5.82
N GLU A 62 3.05 -5.49 4.79
CA GLU A 62 1.69 -4.95 4.84
C GLU A 62 0.64 -6.07 5.00
N LYS A 63 0.83 -7.21 4.32
CA LYS A 63 -0.02 -8.39 4.50
C LYS A 63 0.06 -8.93 5.92
N LEU A 64 1.29 -9.06 6.45
CA LEU A 64 1.52 -9.52 7.82
C LEU A 64 0.81 -8.62 8.83
N ALA A 65 0.97 -7.31 8.71
CA ALA A 65 0.31 -6.34 9.59
C ALA A 65 -1.23 -6.48 9.52
N ARG A 66 -1.79 -6.49 8.30
CA ARG A 66 -3.22 -6.68 8.06
C ARG A 66 -3.75 -7.95 8.73
N ASP A 67 -3.08 -9.08 8.50
CA ASP A 67 -3.50 -10.38 9.01
C ASP A 67 -3.44 -10.44 10.54
N ILE A 68 -2.39 -9.86 11.14
CA ILE A 68 -2.29 -9.72 12.60
C ILE A 68 -3.47 -8.91 13.15
N TYR A 69 -3.80 -7.77 12.54
CA TYR A 69 -4.90 -6.94 13.01
C TYR A 69 -6.27 -7.60 12.82
N LEU A 70 -6.47 -8.39 11.77
CA LEU A 70 -7.68 -9.21 11.62
C LEU A 70 -7.80 -10.26 12.74
N ASN A 71 -6.72 -10.96 13.07
CA ASN A 71 -6.69 -11.93 14.17
C ASN A 71 -6.92 -11.25 15.53
N LEU A 72 -6.34 -10.07 15.75
CA LEU A 72 -6.57 -9.29 16.97
C LEU A 72 -8.01 -8.77 17.05
N TYR A 73 -8.60 -8.39 15.93
CA TYR A 73 -10.01 -8.02 15.87
C TYR A 73 -10.90 -9.22 16.23
N GLU A 74 -10.65 -10.40 15.67
CA GLU A 74 -11.40 -11.62 16.02
C GLU A 74 -11.28 -11.97 17.51
N LYS A 75 -10.09 -11.80 18.09
CA LYS A 75 -9.84 -12.15 19.50
C LYS A 75 -10.44 -11.16 20.50
N TRP A 76 -10.44 -9.87 20.19
CA TRP A 76 -10.75 -8.82 21.17
C TRP A 76 -11.98 -7.98 20.81
N ASP A 77 -12.52 -8.10 19.59
CA ASP A 77 -13.65 -7.34 19.02
C ASP A 77 -13.52 -5.82 19.16
N LEU A 78 -12.28 -5.32 19.17
CA LEU A 78 -12.01 -3.89 19.22
C LEU A 78 -12.00 -3.33 17.79
N LYS A 79 -13.01 -2.52 17.46
CA LYS A 79 -13.16 -1.87 16.15
C LYS A 79 -11.88 -1.19 15.63
N THR A 80 -11.03 -0.69 16.53
CA THR A 80 -9.72 -0.11 16.17
C THR A 80 -8.86 -1.08 15.37
N PHE A 81 -8.80 -2.37 15.73
CA PHE A 81 -8.01 -3.35 14.98
C PHE A 81 -8.58 -3.59 13.58
N TYR A 82 -9.91 -3.68 13.46
CA TYR A 82 -10.56 -3.80 12.15
C TYR A 82 -10.26 -2.60 11.25
N ASN A 83 -10.36 -1.38 11.79
CA ASN A 83 -10.07 -0.16 11.03
C ASN A 83 -8.61 -0.14 10.55
N ILE A 84 -7.66 -0.52 11.40
CA ILE A 84 -6.24 -0.58 11.01
C ILE A 84 -6.04 -1.64 9.92
N ALA A 85 -6.64 -2.82 10.04
CA ALA A 85 -6.56 -3.84 8.98
C ALA A 85 -7.11 -3.34 7.63
N GLN A 86 -8.15 -2.49 7.61
CA GLN A 86 -8.62 -1.88 6.36
C GLN A 86 -7.62 -0.87 5.78
N SER A 87 -6.91 -0.12 6.63
CA SER A 87 -5.82 0.74 6.18
C SER A 87 -4.67 -0.08 5.59
N GLU A 88 -4.24 -1.16 6.26
CA GLU A 88 -3.15 -2.01 5.75
C GLU A 88 -3.53 -2.70 4.44
N LYS A 89 -4.81 -3.07 4.25
CA LYS A 89 -5.30 -3.54 2.94
C LYS A 89 -5.07 -2.49 1.85
N THR A 90 -5.34 -1.23 2.13
CA THR A 90 -5.13 -0.12 1.18
C THR A 90 -3.64 0.06 0.87
N HIS A 91 -2.76 -0.03 1.87
CA HIS A 91 -1.31 0.00 1.67
C HIS A 91 -0.84 -1.17 0.80
N MET A 92 -1.31 -2.37 1.12
CA MET A 92 -1.02 -3.59 0.36
C MET A 92 -1.41 -3.42 -1.13
N GLU A 93 -2.61 -2.90 -1.41
CA GLU A 93 -3.10 -2.62 -2.77
C GLU A 93 -2.25 -1.56 -3.49
N ALA A 94 -1.78 -0.53 -2.78
CA ALA A 94 -0.88 0.48 -3.36
C ALA A 94 0.47 -0.13 -3.78
N ILE A 95 1.06 -1.01 -2.97
CA ILE A 95 2.29 -1.72 -3.35
C ILE A 95 2.02 -2.66 -4.53
N LYS A 96 0.88 -3.35 -4.54
CA LYS A 96 0.50 -4.19 -5.69
C LYS A 96 0.45 -3.39 -6.99
N LEU A 97 -0.11 -2.18 -6.96
CA LEU A 97 -0.15 -1.31 -8.14
C LEU A 97 1.25 -0.96 -8.65
N LEU A 98 2.22 -0.78 -7.76
CA LEU A 98 3.62 -0.59 -8.15
C LEU A 98 4.22 -1.86 -8.75
N LEU A 99 3.98 -3.02 -8.15
CA LEU A 99 4.43 -4.31 -8.71
C LEU A 99 3.88 -4.52 -10.13
N ASP A 100 2.58 -4.32 -10.31
CA ASP A 100 1.91 -4.44 -11.60
C ASP A 100 2.47 -3.42 -12.61
N ARG A 101 2.70 -2.16 -12.21
CA ARG A 101 3.32 -1.14 -13.06
C ARG A 101 4.70 -1.54 -13.57
N TYR A 102 5.47 -2.25 -12.75
CA TYR A 102 6.84 -2.68 -13.07
C TYR A 102 6.92 -4.09 -13.63
N ASP A 103 5.78 -4.72 -13.95
CA ASP A 103 5.68 -6.11 -14.42
C ASP A 103 6.42 -7.11 -13.48
N LEU A 104 6.40 -6.82 -12.18
CA LEU A 104 6.97 -7.68 -11.15
C LEU A 104 5.93 -8.69 -10.66
N LYS A 105 6.35 -9.94 -10.49
CA LYS A 105 5.48 -10.99 -9.96
C LYS A 105 5.16 -10.69 -8.49
N ASP A 106 3.87 -10.70 -8.15
CA ASP A 106 3.41 -10.53 -6.76
C ASP A 106 3.95 -11.69 -5.89
N PRO A 107 4.70 -11.41 -4.80
CA PRO A 107 5.18 -12.44 -3.88
C PRO A 107 4.01 -13.10 -3.12
N ILE A 108 2.91 -12.38 -2.94
CA ILE A 108 1.69 -12.92 -2.32
C ILE A 108 0.93 -13.70 -3.40
N GLY A 109 1.14 -15.01 -3.42
CA GLY A 109 0.47 -15.91 -4.36
C GLY A 109 -1.04 -16.00 -4.12
N LYS A 110 -1.44 -16.67 -3.04
CA LYS A 110 -2.84 -16.69 -2.59
C LYS A 110 -2.96 -15.86 -1.33
N ASP A 111 -3.91 -14.94 -1.33
CA ASP A 111 -4.15 -14.07 -0.19
C ASP A 111 -4.95 -14.80 0.91
N ILE A 112 -4.25 -15.68 1.64
CA ILE A 112 -4.78 -16.46 2.76
C ILE A 112 -4.28 -15.84 4.05
N ILE A 113 -5.19 -15.60 5.01
CA ILE A 113 -4.84 -15.01 6.30
C ILE A 113 -3.83 -15.91 7.03
N GLY A 114 -2.68 -15.35 7.43
CA GLY A 114 -1.67 -16.03 8.24
C GLY A 114 -0.76 -17.01 7.50
N VAL A 115 -0.75 -16.99 6.16
CA VAL A 115 0.11 -17.82 5.29
C VAL A 115 0.95 -16.95 4.36
#